data_AF-A0A9X3U0E0-F1
#
_entry.id   AF-A0A9X3U0E0-F1
#
_cell.length_a   1.000
_cell.length_b   1.000
_cell.length_c   1.000
_cell.angle_alpha   90.00
_cell.angle_beta   90.00
_cell.angle_gamma   90.00
#
_symmetry.space_group_name_H-M   'P 1'
#
loop_
_entity.id
_entity.type
_entity.pdbx_description
1 polymer ?
#
loop_
_entity_poly.entity_id
_entity_poly.type
_entity_poly.pdbx_seq_one_letter_code
_entity_poly.pdbx_strand_id
1 'polypeptide(L)'
;MRQTKTLSAALLAFACVAGGLASTVVFAPTAAHAAKEQKVGQKVGKPLKEAQEAAQKGDFKSALVKVKEADAVSGKTAYEQQTVNEFLGYVAINLKDYATAAKAFEATVTSGQLDAAQVPARLKAVTQLNYQIKNYDKAKQFANRYLKEVGPDTEIQLMLAQVAYIQQDYKTSGDMVRQVIRAADAAGKPVKKEWLELDMSSAYKLGNMDGVASSLKQLVTRYPSKEYWEQLLDLSMRKTGLSDKDNLDYYRLKRANGLIKDGSELVEMAQLAIQAGLPGEAKTVLEKGFADGQLGGVNKERETRLLTMAKTQAATDQKSLAADEATAAKAATGEASVKIGEAYSSYGMHDKAIAAINAGIAKGGLKNPEDAKLRLALAQLAAGKTADASKTLRDVKAGTGNTSTIADLWRIYVGNKS
;
A
#
# COMPACT_ATOMS: atom_id res chain seq x y z
N MET A 1 -11.93 -19.45 30.08
CA MET A 1 -11.38 -18.08 30.10
C MET A 1 -11.02 -17.69 28.67
N ARG A 2 -11.83 -16.83 28.05
CA ARG A 2 -11.66 -16.35 26.67
C ARG A 2 -10.62 -15.24 26.66
N GLN A 3 -9.50 -15.44 25.96
CA GLN A 3 -8.61 -14.33 25.59
C GLN A 3 -9.11 -13.70 24.29
N THR A 4 -9.76 -12.55 24.42
CA THR A 4 -9.98 -11.58 23.35
C THR A 4 -8.61 -11.09 22.87
N LYS A 5 -8.12 -11.60 21.73
CA LYS A 5 -7.00 -10.98 21.02
C LYS A 5 -7.51 -9.70 20.38
N THR A 6 -7.26 -8.61 21.07
CA THR A 6 -7.43 -7.24 20.61
C THR A 6 -6.69 -7.04 19.29
N LEU A 7 -7.30 -6.26 18.38
CA LEU A 7 -6.59 -5.58 17.31
C LEU A 7 -5.43 -4.81 17.94
N SER A 8 -4.24 -5.41 17.96
CA SER A 8 -3.03 -4.69 18.28
C SER A 8 -2.92 -3.60 17.23
N ALA A 9 -3.11 -2.36 17.67
CA ALA A 9 -2.67 -1.20 16.94
C ALA A 9 -1.23 -1.50 16.50
N ALA A 10 -1.05 -1.73 15.20
CA ALA A 10 0.26 -1.64 14.61
C ALA A 10 0.72 -0.22 14.95
N LEU A 11 1.58 -0.11 15.97
CA LEU A 11 2.47 1.01 16.06
C LEU A 11 3.19 0.99 14.72
N LEU A 12 2.73 1.85 13.81
CA LEU A 12 3.61 2.55 12.90
C LEU A 12 4.65 3.19 13.81
N ALA A 13 5.69 2.41 14.11
CA ALA A 13 7.01 2.96 14.19
C ALA A 13 7.14 3.71 12.88
N PHE A 14 6.87 5.00 12.93
CA PHE A 14 7.62 5.97 12.15
C PHE A 14 9.06 5.62 12.49
N ALA A 15 9.62 4.68 11.72
CA ALA A 15 11.03 4.67 11.46
C ALA A 15 11.24 6.09 10.97
N CYS A 16 11.77 6.92 11.88
CA CYS A 16 12.51 8.10 11.50
C CYS A 16 13.31 7.62 10.30
N VAL A 17 12.93 8.10 9.12
CA VAL A 17 13.83 8.11 8.00
C VAL A 17 14.95 9.02 8.48
N ALA A 18 15.87 8.43 9.25
CA ALA A 18 17.25 8.82 9.40
C ALA A 18 17.95 8.56 8.05
N GLY A 19 17.26 8.90 6.96
CA GLY A 19 17.82 9.09 5.65
C GLY A 19 18.50 10.44 5.71
N GLY A 20 19.72 10.42 6.20
CA GLY A 20 20.74 11.44 6.02
C GLY A 20 20.25 12.88 5.93
N LEU A 21 20.19 13.55 7.08
CA LEU A 21 20.76 14.91 7.17
C LEU A 21 22.30 14.82 7.06
N ALA A 22 22.78 14.11 6.03
CA ALA A 22 24.11 14.21 5.47
C ALA A 22 23.97 14.86 4.08
N SER A 23 23.00 15.76 3.93
CA SER A 23 23.15 16.82 2.94
C SER A 23 24.23 17.73 3.51
N THR A 24 25.48 17.55 3.09
CA THR A 24 26.48 18.59 3.20
C THR A 24 25.84 19.86 2.69
N VAL A 25 25.47 20.78 3.58
CA VAL A 25 25.18 22.16 3.20
C VAL A 25 26.52 22.69 2.72
N VAL A 26 26.82 22.46 1.45
CA VAL A 26 27.94 23.11 0.80
C VAL A 26 27.57 24.58 0.78
N PHE A 27 28.23 25.35 1.63
CA PHE A 27 28.26 26.81 1.55
C PHE A 27 29.03 27.13 0.26
N ALA A 28 28.39 26.96 -0.89
CA ALA A 28 28.94 27.41 -2.16
C ALA A 28 28.69 28.91 -2.22
N PRO A 29 29.72 29.76 -2.26
CA PRO A 29 29.54 31.17 -2.57
C PRO A 29 29.17 31.23 -4.06
N THR A 30 27.87 31.25 -4.38
CA THR A 30 27.44 31.53 -5.75
C THR A 30 27.63 33.01 -6.01
N ALA A 31 28.73 33.32 -6.71
CA ALA A 31 28.94 34.62 -7.31
C ALA A 31 27.93 34.86 -8.45
N ALA A 32 27.55 36.13 -8.60
CA ALA A 32 26.81 36.77 -9.68
C ALA A 32 25.28 36.67 -9.64
N HIS A 33 24.65 37.68 -9.01
CA HIS A 33 23.75 38.64 -9.68
C HIS A 33 23.80 39.98 -8.93
N ALA A 34 23.65 41.08 -9.68
CA ALA A 34 23.79 42.45 -9.19
C ALA A 34 22.61 42.88 -8.28
N ALA A 35 22.53 42.31 -7.09
CA ALA A 35 21.95 42.99 -5.93
C ALA A 35 23.01 43.98 -5.40
N LYS A 36 22.59 45.15 -4.90
CA LYS A 36 23.48 46.15 -4.26
C LYS A 36 24.58 45.43 -3.49
N GLU A 37 25.86 45.77 -3.68
CA GLU A 37 26.97 45.23 -2.89
C GLU A 37 26.75 45.57 -1.40
N GLN A 38 25.94 44.75 -0.72
CA GLN A 38 25.68 44.86 0.70
C GLN A 38 26.89 44.20 1.36
N LYS A 39 27.76 45.04 1.92
CA LYS A 39 28.97 44.60 2.60
C LYS A 39 28.65 44.38 4.07
N VAL A 40 29.11 43.27 4.61
CA VAL A 40 29.10 43.03 6.06
C VAL A 40 30.15 43.94 6.68
N GLY A 41 29.73 44.84 7.57
CA GLY A 41 30.63 45.76 8.26
C GLY A 41 31.57 45.01 9.19
N GLN A 42 32.78 45.55 9.42
CA GLN A 42 33.82 44.88 10.22
C GLN A 42 33.34 44.40 11.60
N LYS A 43 32.46 45.17 12.27
CA LYS A 43 31.94 44.85 13.60
C LYS A 43 31.15 43.54 13.62
N VAL A 44 30.45 43.20 12.53
CA VAL A 44 29.71 41.94 12.35
C VAL A 44 30.58 40.89 11.67
N GLY A 45 31.38 41.30 10.68
CA GLY A 45 32.17 40.39 9.86
C GLY A 45 33.31 39.71 10.61
N LYS A 46 33.98 40.40 11.54
CA LYS A 46 35.06 39.82 12.35
C LYS A 46 34.58 38.61 13.18
N PRO A 47 33.54 38.74 14.04
CA PRO A 47 33.04 37.60 14.80
C PRO A 47 32.48 36.49 13.90
N LEU A 48 31.84 36.81 12.76
CA LEU A 48 31.39 35.77 11.83
C LEU A 48 32.55 35.00 11.16
N LYS A 49 33.66 35.67 10.84
CA LYS A 49 34.86 34.99 10.33
C LYS A 49 35.47 34.07 11.39
N GLU A 50 35.58 34.52 12.63
CA GLU A 50 36.04 33.69 13.75
C GLU A 50 35.10 32.48 13.97
N ALA A 51 33.78 32.69 13.82
CA ALA A 51 32.80 31.62 13.88
C ALA A 51 32.98 30.60 12.74
N GLN A 52 33.26 31.07 11.52
CA GLN A 52 33.57 30.23 10.36
C GLN A 52 34.82 29.38 10.58
N GLU A 53 35.91 29.97 11.05
CA GLU A 53 37.16 29.26 11.33
C GLU A 53 36.97 28.20 12.43
N ALA A 54 36.18 28.49 13.46
CA ALA A 54 35.82 27.50 14.50
C ALA A 54 34.97 26.36 13.93
N ALA A 55 33.94 26.68 13.14
CA ALA A 55 33.06 25.68 12.53
C ALA A 55 33.81 24.77 11.53
N GLN A 56 34.77 25.30 10.76
CA GLN A 56 35.62 24.51 9.86
C GLN A 56 36.49 23.48 10.62
N LYS A 57 36.80 23.76 11.89
CA LYS A 57 37.50 22.83 12.80
C LYS A 57 36.55 21.87 13.53
N GLY A 58 35.25 21.92 13.24
CA GLY A 58 34.21 21.17 13.95
C GLY A 58 33.88 21.70 15.34
N ASP A 59 34.44 22.83 15.75
CA ASP A 59 34.14 23.47 17.03
C ASP A 59 32.90 24.37 16.93
N PHE A 60 31.74 23.71 16.79
CA PHE A 60 30.47 24.41 16.66
C PHE A 60 30.05 25.13 17.94
N LYS A 61 30.57 24.74 19.12
CA LYS A 61 30.30 25.43 20.38
C LYS A 61 30.96 26.80 20.40
N SER A 62 32.25 26.88 20.06
CA SER A 62 32.93 28.18 19.92
C SER A 62 32.36 28.99 18.78
N ALA A 63 32.01 28.35 17.65
CA ALA A 63 31.33 29.04 16.56
C ALA A 63 30.04 29.71 17.04
N LEU A 64 29.21 29.03 17.84
CA LEU A 64 27.95 29.59 18.36
C LEU A 64 28.18 30.83 19.22
N VAL A 65 29.22 30.83 20.07
CA VAL A 65 29.59 32.02 20.87
C VAL A 65 29.88 33.19 19.94
N LYS A 66 30.69 32.97 18.90
CA LYS A 66 31.05 33.99 17.92
C LYS A 66 29.87 34.46 17.07
N VAL A 67 28.94 33.59 16.72
CA VAL A 67 27.69 34.02 16.06
C VAL A 67 26.86 34.94 16.96
N LYS A 68 26.76 34.60 18.26
CA LYS A 68 26.03 35.44 19.23
C LYS A 68 26.73 36.79 19.47
N GLU A 69 28.06 36.84 19.44
CA GLU A 69 28.81 38.11 19.46
C GLU A 69 28.45 38.98 18.23
N ALA A 70 28.37 38.39 17.03
CA ALA A 70 27.94 39.10 15.83
C ALA A 70 26.47 39.57 15.94
N ASP A 71 25.59 38.74 16.50
CA ASP A 71 24.18 39.06 16.71
C ASP A 71 23.96 40.15 17.78
N ALA A 72 24.88 40.33 18.72
CA ALA A 72 24.79 41.38 19.73
C ALA A 72 25.14 42.79 19.20
N VAL A 73 25.72 42.91 18.00
CA VAL A 73 26.11 44.20 17.42
C VAL A 73 24.86 45.08 17.17
N SER A 74 24.88 46.31 17.67
CA SER A 74 23.82 47.29 17.42
C SER A 74 23.95 47.95 16.03
N GLY A 75 22.82 48.33 15.43
CA GLY A 75 22.81 49.04 14.14
C GLY A 75 23.08 48.17 12.91
N LYS A 76 22.90 46.85 13.01
CA LYS A 76 23.02 45.92 11.87
C LYS A 76 22.03 46.27 10.77
N THR A 77 22.50 46.19 9.52
CA THR A 77 21.63 46.19 8.35
C THR A 77 20.80 44.90 8.27
N ALA A 78 19.72 44.91 7.49
CA ALA A 78 18.91 43.71 7.25
C ALA A 78 19.74 42.55 6.66
N TYR A 79 20.69 42.87 5.76
CA TYR A 79 21.61 41.91 5.17
C TYR A 79 22.58 41.31 6.18
N GLU A 80 23.15 42.13 7.07
CA GLU A 80 24.00 41.64 8.16
C GLU A 80 23.22 40.73 9.12
N GLN A 81 21.99 41.11 9.48
CA GLN A 81 21.14 40.26 10.33
C GLN A 81 20.81 38.93 9.64
N GLN A 82 20.51 38.94 8.34
CA GLN A 82 20.29 37.71 7.58
C GLN A 82 21.56 36.84 7.56
N THR A 83 22.73 37.44 7.34
CA THR A 83 24.01 36.70 7.35
C THR A 83 24.27 36.05 8.71
N VAL A 84 24.01 36.77 9.79
CA VAL A 84 24.08 36.24 11.16
C VAL A 84 23.10 35.08 11.35
N ASN A 85 21.85 35.22 10.91
CA ASN A 85 20.82 34.18 11.03
C ASN A 85 21.17 32.93 10.20
N GLU A 86 21.73 33.09 9.00
CA GLU A 86 22.19 31.97 8.18
C GLU A 86 23.28 31.17 8.89
N PHE A 87 24.27 31.87 9.44
CA PHE A 87 25.37 31.24 10.16
C PHE A 87 24.91 30.62 11.49
N LEU A 88 23.97 31.28 12.19
CA LEU A 88 23.34 30.76 13.39
C LEU A 88 22.60 29.45 13.12
N GLY A 89 21.79 29.40 12.06
CA GLY A 89 21.06 28.19 11.71
C GLY A 89 21.97 27.03 11.32
N TYR A 90 23.04 27.30 10.57
CA TYR A 90 24.06 26.30 10.25
C TYR A 90 24.75 25.72 11.50
N VAL A 91 25.23 26.58 12.39
CA VAL A 91 25.87 26.14 13.64
C VAL A 91 24.89 25.39 14.53
N ALA A 92 23.66 25.87 14.66
CA ALA A 92 22.62 25.24 15.47
C ALA A 92 22.25 23.83 14.96
N ILE A 93 22.16 23.62 13.64
CA ILE A 93 21.96 22.27 13.07
C ILE A 93 23.07 21.31 13.48
N ASN A 94 24.33 21.73 13.38
CA ASN A 94 25.48 20.89 13.72
C ASN A 94 25.55 20.59 15.22
N LEU A 95 25.04 21.50 16.05
CA LEU A 95 24.85 21.28 17.49
C LEU A 95 23.57 20.48 17.84
N LYS A 96 22.77 20.10 16.83
CA LYS A 96 21.45 19.45 17.00
C LYS A 96 20.43 20.31 17.77
N ASP A 97 20.66 21.62 17.85
CA ASP A 97 19.71 22.60 18.36
C ASP A 97 18.74 23.03 17.24
N TYR A 98 17.84 22.12 16.90
CA TYR A 98 16.90 22.32 15.81
C TYR A 98 15.89 23.45 16.08
N ALA A 99 15.63 23.78 17.34
CA ALA A 99 14.72 24.88 17.70
C ALA A 99 15.34 26.24 17.38
N THR A 100 16.63 26.44 17.71
CA THR A 100 17.37 27.64 17.31
C THR A 100 17.54 27.69 15.80
N ALA A 101 17.87 26.57 15.16
CA ALA A 101 18.00 26.51 13.70
C ALA A 101 16.70 26.90 12.98
N ALA A 102 15.55 26.37 13.44
CA ALA A 102 14.25 26.71 12.88
C ALA A 102 14.00 28.22 12.96
N LYS A 103 14.13 28.82 14.15
CA LYS A 103 13.94 30.26 14.33
C LYS A 103 14.86 31.11 13.45
N ALA A 104 16.13 30.74 13.35
CA ALA A 104 17.11 31.47 12.54
C ALA A 104 16.75 31.42 11.05
N PHE A 105 16.46 30.24 10.50
CA PHE A 105 16.10 30.10 9.09
C PHE A 105 14.68 30.62 8.75
N GLU A 106 13.75 30.61 9.70
CA GLU A 106 12.48 31.30 9.56
C GLU A 106 12.68 32.82 9.38
N ALA A 107 13.59 33.40 10.15
CA ALA A 107 13.93 34.81 10.01
C ALA A 107 14.58 35.10 8.64
N THR A 108 15.41 34.19 8.11
CA THR A 108 16.01 34.41 6.78
C THR A 108 14.97 34.34 5.66
N VAL A 109 14.04 33.38 5.71
CA VAL A 109 13.00 33.24 4.67
C VAL A 109 11.90 34.30 4.72
N THR A 110 11.73 34.98 5.86
CA THR A 110 10.77 36.08 6.02
C THR A 110 11.38 37.46 5.79
N SER A 111 12.72 37.59 5.81
CA SER A 111 13.42 38.86 5.61
C SER A 111 13.25 39.50 4.22
N GLY A 112 12.89 38.70 3.21
CA GLY A 112 12.86 39.15 1.81
C GLY A 112 14.23 39.43 1.20
N GLN A 113 15.32 39.08 1.89
CA GLN A 113 16.70 39.34 1.44
C GLN A 113 17.39 38.11 0.82
N LEU A 114 16.75 36.94 0.82
CA LEU A 114 17.29 35.76 0.13
C LEU A 114 17.20 35.93 -1.38
N ASP A 115 18.24 35.48 -2.08
CA ASP A 115 18.16 35.35 -3.54
C ASP A 115 17.01 34.42 -3.92
N ALA A 116 16.31 34.73 -5.00
CA ALA A 116 15.18 33.94 -5.48
C ALA A 116 15.54 32.45 -5.66
N ALA A 117 16.78 32.16 -6.08
CA ALA A 117 17.29 30.79 -6.22
C ALA A 117 17.45 30.04 -4.89
N GLN A 118 17.62 30.75 -3.77
CA GLN A 118 17.82 30.16 -2.44
C GLN A 118 16.49 29.92 -1.70
N VAL A 119 15.44 30.66 -2.05
CA VAL A 119 14.12 30.57 -1.39
C VAL A 119 13.56 29.15 -1.35
N PRO A 120 13.58 28.33 -2.44
CA PRO A 120 13.05 26.97 -2.39
C PRO A 120 13.77 26.08 -1.37
N ALA A 121 15.11 26.08 -1.38
CA ALA A 121 15.90 25.28 -0.45
C ALA A 121 15.67 25.72 1.00
N ARG A 122 15.58 27.04 1.24
CA ARG A 122 15.30 27.57 2.57
C ARG A 122 13.90 27.19 3.07
N LEU A 123 12.88 27.35 2.23
CA LEU A 123 11.49 26.97 2.57
C LEU A 123 11.43 25.49 2.95
N LYS A 124 12.06 24.61 2.18
CA LYS A 124 12.13 23.17 2.50
C LYS A 124 12.81 22.91 3.85
N ALA A 125 13.95 23.56 4.11
CA ALA A 125 14.67 23.41 5.37
C ALA A 125 13.86 23.89 6.59
N VAL A 126 13.21 25.06 6.52
CA VAL A 126 12.39 25.55 7.65
C VAL A 126 11.16 24.68 7.89
N THR A 127 10.57 24.11 6.84
CA THR A 127 9.47 23.17 6.96
C THR A 127 9.92 21.91 7.69
N GLN A 128 11.03 21.29 7.24
CA GLN A 128 11.58 20.08 7.85
C GLN A 128 12.00 20.30 9.31
N LEU A 129 12.66 21.42 9.62
CA LEU A 129 13.06 21.76 10.99
C LEU A 129 11.85 21.95 11.90
N ASN A 130 10.83 22.68 11.45
CA ASN A 130 9.60 22.85 12.22
C ASN A 130 8.87 21.53 12.44
N TYR A 131 8.84 20.65 11.43
CA TYR A 131 8.31 19.31 11.58
C TYR A 131 9.08 18.51 12.64
N GLN A 132 10.42 18.53 12.57
CA GLN A 132 11.31 17.79 13.48
C GLN A 132 11.12 18.22 14.94
N ILE A 133 10.94 19.52 15.20
CA ILE A 133 10.67 20.04 16.55
C ILE A 133 9.18 20.01 16.93
N LYS A 134 8.35 19.32 16.14
CA LYS A 134 6.90 19.15 16.36
C LYS A 134 6.09 20.44 16.31
N ASN A 135 6.63 21.49 15.70
CA ASN A 135 5.92 22.73 15.42
C ASN A 135 5.13 22.60 14.10
N TYR A 136 4.09 21.77 14.15
CA TYR A 136 3.34 21.34 12.97
C TYR A 136 2.61 22.50 12.27
N ASP A 137 2.16 23.51 13.01
CA ASP A 137 1.49 24.68 12.42
C ASP A 137 2.44 25.49 11.54
N LYS A 138 3.68 25.73 12.01
CA LYS A 138 4.70 26.39 11.20
C LYS A 138 5.19 25.51 10.05
N ALA A 139 5.36 24.21 10.28
CA ALA A 139 5.69 23.28 9.20
C ALA A 139 4.64 23.37 8.08
N LYS A 140 3.36 23.33 8.43
CA LYS A 140 2.24 23.48 7.49
C LYS A 140 2.28 24.84 6.78
N GLN A 141 2.53 25.93 7.52
CA GLN A 141 2.64 27.27 6.96
C GLN A 141 3.73 27.35 5.87
N PHE A 142 4.96 26.93 6.17
CA PHE A 142 6.08 27.02 5.23
C PHE A 142 5.97 26.01 4.08
N ALA A 143 5.42 24.81 4.33
CA ALA A 143 5.13 23.86 3.27
C ALA A 143 4.11 24.39 2.26
N ASN A 144 3.01 24.98 2.74
CA ASN A 144 2.02 25.58 1.84
C ASN A 144 2.59 26.76 1.06
N ARG A 145 3.48 27.55 1.68
CA ARG A 145 4.23 28.61 1.00
C ARG A 145 5.13 28.04 -0.10
N TYR A 146 5.87 26.96 0.18
CA TYR A 146 6.67 26.25 -0.82
C TYR A 146 5.82 25.81 -2.01
N LEU A 147 4.68 25.13 -1.76
CA LEU A 147 3.83 24.63 -2.83
C LEU A 147 3.22 25.76 -3.69
N LYS A 148 2.99 26.94 -3.11
CA LYS A 148 2.47 28.12 -3.80
C LYS A 148 3.55 28.85 -4.63
N GLU A 149 4.74 29.03 -4.07
CA GLU A 149 5.81 29.84 -4.67
C GLU A 149 6.72 29.04 -5.60
N VAL A 150 6.94 27.76 -5.31
CA VAL A 150 7.87 26.87 -6.06
C VAL A 150 7.09 25.89 -6.92
N GLY A 151 6.03 25.30 -6.38
CA GLY A 151 5.19 24.33 -7.06
C GLY A 151 5.19 22.94 -6.39
N PRO A 152 4.59 21.93 -7.05
CA PRO A 152 4.45 20.60 -6.48
C PRO A 152 5.79 19.90 -6.19
N ASP A 153 6.00 19.50 -4.94
CA ASP A 153 7.12 18.65 -4.52
C ASP A 153 6.57 17.49 -3.67
N THR A 154 6.91 16.27 -4.06
CA THR A 154 6.39 15.04 -3.44
C THR A 154 6.75 14.95 -1.95
N GLU A 155 7.95 15.36 -1.56
CA GLU A 155 8.40 15.29 -0.16
C GLU A 155 7.64 16.28 0.71
N ILE A 156 7.45 17.51 0.23
CA ILE A 156 6.66 18.54 0.92
C ILE A 156 5.19 18.10 1.05
N GLN A 157 4.60 17.55 -0.01
CA GLN A 157 3.22 17.08 0.01
C GLN A 157 3.02 15.92 1.00
N LEU A 158 3.95 14.95 1.03
CA LEU A 158 3.88 13.83 1.98
C LEU A 158 4.10 14.28 3.43
N MET A 159 5.00 15.23 3.66
CA MET A 159 5.17 15.81 4.99
C MET A 159 3.92 16.56 5.45
N LEU A 160 3.24 17.31 4.57
CA LEU A 160 1.94 17.91 4.86
C LEU A 160 0.87 16.86 5.18
N ALA A 161 0.84 15.75 4.44
CA ALA A 161 -0.07 14.65 4.73
C ALA A 161 0.19 14.04 6.11
N GLN A 162 1.47 13.83 6.47
CA GLN A 162 1.86 13.35 7.79
C GLN A 162 1.48 14.33 8.90
N VAL A 163 1.71 15.64 8.69
CA VAL A 163 1.26 16.69 9.62
C VAL A 163 -0.25 16.62 9.82
N ALA A 164 -1.02 16.55 8.73
CA ALA A 164 -2.48 16.43 8.80
C ALA A 164 -2.89 15.17 9.56
N TYR A 165 -2.24 14.03 9.32
CA TYR A 165 -2.50 12.78 10.02
C TYR A 165 -2.23 12.89 11.54
N ILE A 166 -1.10 13.50 11.93
CA ILE A 166 -0.75 13.72 13.36
C ILE A 166 -1.77 14.64 14.03
N GLN A 167 -2.25 15.65 13.30
CA GLN A 167 -3.32 16.56 13.74
C GLN A 167 -4.72 15.94 13.63
N GLN A 168 -4.83 14.63 13.34
CA GLN A 168 -6.07 13.87 13.20
C GLN A 168 -6.98 14.33 12.05
N ASP A 169 -6.48 15.15 11.13
CA ASP A 169 -7.13 15.47 9.85
C ASP A 169 -6.84 14.38 8.83
N TYR A 170 -7.41 13.19 9.09
CA TYR A 170 -7.23 12.00 8.27
C TYR A 170 -7.77 12.17 6.85
N LYS A 171 -8.78 13.02 6.65
CA LYS A 171 -9.33 13.31 5.33
C LYS A 171 -8.29 14.02 4.47
N THR A 172 -7.72 15.12 4.96
CA THR A 172 -6.68 15.86 4.24
C THR A 172 -5.44 15.00 4.02
N SER A 173 -5.01 14.24 5.04
CA SER A 173 -3.90 13.27 4.91
C SER A 173 -4.12 12.31 3.73
N GLY A 174 -5.25 11.59 3.71
CA GLY A 174 -5.56 10.64 2.64
C GLY A 174 -5.69 11.31 1.27
N ASP A 175 -6.34 12.48 1.18
CA ASP A 175 -6.50 13.21 -0.08
C ASP A 175 -5.14 13.62 -0.68
N MET A 176 -4.21 14.12 0.15
CA MET A 176 -2.86 14.49 -0.27
C MET A 176 -2.04 13.28 -0.71
N VAL A 177 -2.09 12.18 0.05
CA VAL A 177 -1.37 10.94 -0.30
C VAL A 177 -1.87 10.38 -1.63
N ARG A 178 -3.19 10.34 -1.84
CA ARG A 178 -3.77 9.89 -3.11
C ARG A 178 -3.39 10.80 -4.27
N GLN A 179 -3.26 12.11 -4.06
CA GLN A 179 -2.75 13.03 -5.08
C GLN A 179 -1.30 12.70 -5.45
N VAL A 180 -0.44 12.45 -4.47
CA VAL A 180 0.95 12.04 -4.69
C VAL A 180 1.03 10.71 -5.45
N ILE A 181 0.22 9.72 -5.06
CA ILE A 181 0.15 8.42 -5.74
C ILE A 181 -0.25 8.58 -7.20
N ARG A 182 -1.33 9.34 -7.49
CA ARG A 182 -1.78 9.59 -8.87
C ARG A 182 -0.71 10.28 -9.71
N ALA A 183 -0.01 11.26 -9.15
CA ALA A 183 1.08 11.95 -9.85
C ALA A 183 2.27 11.03 -10.13
N ALA A 184 2.62 10.15 -9.18
CA ALA A 184 3.69 9.17 -9.36
C ALA A 184 3.33 8.13 -10.44
N ASP A 185 2.11 7.56 -10.39
CA ASP A 185 1.62 6.62 -11.39
C ASP A 185 1.60 7.27 -12.80
N ALA A 186 1.09 8.50 -12.93
CA ALA A 186 1.06 9.23 -14.21
C ALA A 186 2.46 9.53 -14.77
N ALA A 187 3.45 9.70 -13.89
CA ALA A 187 4.84 9.93 -14.26
C ALA A 187 5.67 8.63 -14.42
N GLY A 188 5.05 7.46 -14.27
CA GLY A 188 5.77 6.17 -14.29
C GLY A 188 6.78 6.00 -13.15
N LYS A 189 6.61 6.75 -12.05
CA LYS A 189 7.48 6.69 -10.88
C LYS A 189 6.98 5.65 -9.87
N PRO A 190 7.89 4.99 -9.13
CA PRO A 190 7.49 4.01 -8.13
C PRO A 190 6.68 4.66 -7.00
N VAL A 191 5.50 4.11 -6.72
CA VAL A 191 4.67 4.46 -5.56
C VAL A 191 5.19 3.71 -4.35
N LYS A 192 5.72 4.41 -3.34
CA LYS A 192 6.30 3.76 -2.16
C LYS A 192 5.25 3.11 -1.27
N LYS A 193 5.66 2.03 -0.59
CA LYS A 193 4.82 1.25 0.33
C LYS A 193 4.22 2.11 1.44
N GLU A 194 5.02 2.98 2.04
CA GLU A 194 4.63 3.82 3.18
C GLU A 194 3.52 4.82 2.80
N TRP A 195 3.43 5.21 1.52
CA TRP A 195 2.35 6.08 1.04
C TRP A 195 1.03 5.34 1.06
N LEU A 196 1.01 4.11 0.53
CA LEU A 196 -0.18 3.26 0.55
C LEU A 196 -0.61 2.91 1.97
N GLU A 197 0.33 2.67 2.88
CA GLU A 197 0.03 2.42 4.29
C GLU A 197 -0.55 3.65 4.99
N LEU A 198 -0.06 4.86 4.67
CA LEU A 198 -0.62 6.10 5.19
C LEU A 198 -2.04 6.38 4.66
N ASP A 199 -2.30 6.12 3.38
CA ASP A 199 -3.65 6.21 2.80
C ASP A 199 -4.60 5.18 3.45
N MET A 200 -4.16 3.93 3.58
CA MET A 200 -4.90 2.86 4.24
C MET A 200 -5.25 3.23 5.68
N SER A 201 -4.26 3.71 6.45
CA SER A 201 -4.46 4.11 7.84
C SER A 201 -5.41 5.31 7.95
N SER A 202 -5.27 6.28 7.05
CA SER A 202 -6.17 7.45 6.98
C SER A 202 -7.62 7.00 6.68
N ALA A 203 -7.81 6.09 5.73
CA ALA A 203 -9.12 5.53 5.41
C ALA A 203 -9.73 4.75 6.58
N TYR A 204 -8.92 3.94 7.28
CA TYR A 204 -9.35 3.20 8.46
C TYR A 204 -9.82 4.13 9.58
N LYS A 205 -9.06 5.20 9.87
CA LYS A 205 -9.43 6.19 10.88
C LYS A 205 -10.70 6.96 10.56
N LEU A 206 -11.06 7.06 9.29
CA LEU A 206 -12.32 7.66 8.82
C LEU A 206 -13.50 6.65 8.79
N GLY A 207 -13.27 5.38 9.14
CA GLY A 207 -14.27 4.32 8.97
C GLY A 207 -14.56 3.96 7.50
N ASN A 208 -13.74 4.45 6.56
CA ASN A 208 -13.91 4.22 5.12
C ASN A 208 -13.30 2.87 4.72
N MET A 209 -14.07 1.78 4.91
CA MET A 209 -13.60 0.43 4.61
C MET A 209 -13.35 0.18 3.12
N ASP A 210 -14.07 0.86 2.22
CA ASP A 210 -13.78 0.77 0.78
C ASP A 210 -12.42 1.40 0.43
N GLY A 211 -12.06 2.49 1.11
CA GLY A 211 -10.72 3.09 1.02
C GLY A 211 -9.62 2.16 1.56
N VAL A 212 -9.90 1.45 2.66
CA VAL A 212 -8.98 0.42 3.19
C VAL A 212 -8.80 -0.71 2.18
N ALA A 213 -9.90 -1.24 1.62
CA ALA A 213 -9.85 -2.29 0.59
C ALA A 213 -9.07 -1.84 -0.65
N SER A 214 -9.29 -0.61 -1.11
CA SER A 214 -8.56 -0.02 -2.25
C SER A 214 -7.06 0.06 -1.99
N SER A 215 -6.66 0.54 -0.81
CA SER A 215 -5.25 0.64 -0.41
C SER A 215 -4.61 -0.74 -0.26
N LEU A 216 -5.30 -1.71 0.34
CA LEU A 216 -4.87 -3.10 0.44
C LEU A 216 -4.69 -3.73 -0.94
N LYS A 217 -5.63 -3.51 -1.87
CA LYS A 217 -5.52 -3.98 -3.26
C LYS A 217 -4.25 -3.44 -3.93
N GLN A 218 -3.91 -2.18 -3.71
CA GLN A 218 -2.67 -1.58 -4.20
C GLN A 218 -1.43 -2.18 -3.53
N LEU A 219 -1.48 -2.41 -2.21
CA LEU A 219 -0.40 -3.04 -1.45
C LEU A 219 -0.15 -4.47 -1.93
N VAL A 220 -1.17 -5.32 -2.05
CA VAL A 220 -0.97 -6.70 -2.55
C VAL A 220 -0.50 -6.74 -4.00
N THR A 221 -0.78 -5.71 -4.80
CA THR A 221 -0.35 -5.64 -6.22
C THR A 221 1.11 -5.22 -6.34
N ARG A 222 1.57 -4.26 -5.54
CA ARG A 222 2.92 -3.66 -5.66
C ARG A 222 3.93 -4.22 -4.67
N TYR A 223 3.44 -4.68 -3.51
CA TYR A 223 4.20 -5.12 -2.35
C TYR A 223 3.57 -6.37 -1.73
N PRO A 224 3.47 -7.48 -2.48
CA PRO A 224 2.76 -8.66 -2.04
C PRO A 224 3.32 -9.23 -0.72
N SER A 225 2.45 -9.39 0.28
CA SER A 225 2.76 -10.05 1.54
C SER A 225 1.57 -10.87 2.02
N LYS A 226 1.82 -11.91 2.83
CA LYS A 226 0.74 -12.75 3.39
C LYS A 226 -0.21 -11.92 4.25
N GLU A 227 0.33 -10.96 5.00
CA GLU A 227 -0.41 -10.10 5.92
C GLU A 227 -1.37 -9.16 5.17
N TYR A 228 -0.98 -8.61 4.01
CA TYR A 228 -1.89 -7.78 3.22
C TYR A 228 -2.96 -8.62 2.51
N TRP A 229 -2.60 -9.81 2.03
CA TRP A 229 -3.58 -10.73 1.48
C TRP A 229 -4.60 -11.18 2.52
N GLU A 230 -4.16 -11.50 3.73
CA GLU A 230 -5.05 -11.87 4.83
C GLU A 230 -6.01 -10.73 5.15
N GLN A 231 -5.51 -9.51 5.33
CA GLN A 231 -6.35 -8.34 5.59
C GLN A 231 -7.36 -8.08 4.46
N LEU A 232 -6.92 -8.18 3.20
CA LEU A 232 -7.78 -7.94 2.04
C LEU A 232 -8.89 -8.99 1.93
N LEU A 233 -8.54 -10.27 2.11
CA LEU A 233 -9.50 -11.36 2.03
C LEU A 233 -10.46 -11.36 3.23
N ASP A 234 -9.97 -11.14 4.45
CA ASP A 234 -10.82 -11.01 5.64
C ASP A 234 -11.80 -9.84 5.50
N LEU A 235 -11.36 -8.70 4.96
CA LEU A 235 -12.23 -7.57 4.69
C LEU A 235 -13.27 -7.88 3.60
N SER A 236 -12.85 -8.58 2.54
CA SER A 236 -13.74 -8.97 1.44
C SER A 236 -14.82 -9.96 1.90
N MET A 237 -14.46 -10.92 2.76
CA MET A 237 -15.37 -11.93 3.31
C MET A 237 -16.34 -11.38 4.37
N ARG A 238 -16.08 -10.18 4.92
CA ARG A 238 -17.00 -9.50 5.86
C ARG A 238 -18.10 -8.71 5.15
N LYS A 239 -18.03 -8.56 3.82
CA LYS A 239 -19.08 -7.87 3.07
C LYS A 239 -20.40 -8.63 3.19
N THR A 240 -21.50 -7.91 3.35
CA THR A 240 -22.84 -8.51 3.34
C THR A 240 -23.23 -8.91 1.91
N GLY A 241 -24.09 -9.92 1.77
CA GLY A 241 -24.60 -10.36 0.47
C GLY A 241 -23.66 -11.26 -0.33
N LEU A 242 -22.66 -11.89 0.30
CA LEU A 242 -21.91 -12.97 -0.33
C LEU A 242 -22.76 -14.24 -0.40
N SER A 243 -22.79 -14.87 -1.56
CA SER A 243 -23.37 -16.20 -1.74
C SER A 243 -22.40 -17.30 -1.26
N ASP A 244 -22.91 -18.52 -1.05
CA ASP A 244 -22.08 -19.70 -0.76
C ASP A 244 -21.01 -19.94 -1.83
N LYS A 245 -21.36 -19.65 -3.10
CA LYS A 245 -20.42 -19.69 -4.23
C LYS A 245 -19.31 -18.65 -4.09
N ASP A 246 -19.64 -17.41 -3.69
CA ASP A 246 -18.64 -16.37 -3.46
C ASP A 246 -17.72 -16.75 -2.28
N ASN A 247 -18.29 -17.27 -1.19
CA ASN A 247 -17.53 -17.75 -0.04
C ASN A 247 -16.54 -18.87 -0.43
N LEU A 248 -16.99 -19.83 -1.23
CA LEU A 248 -16.11 -20.88 -1.76
C LEU A 248 -14.94 -20.29 -2.56
N ASP A 249 -15.20 -19.29 -3.41
CA ASP A 249 -14.15 -18.63 -4.19
C ASP A 249 -13.15 -17.84 -3.32
N TYR A 250 -13.60 -17.20 -2.24
CA TYR A 250 -12.70 -16.60 -1.27
C TYR A 250 -11.86 -17.64 -0.51
N TYR A 251 -12.44 -18.79 -0.14
CA TYR A 251 -11.66 -19.89 0.45
C TYR A 251 -10.61 -20.44 -0.52
N ARG A 252 -10.93 -20.55 -1.82
CA ARG A 252 -9.96 -20.92 -2.86
C ARG A 252 -8.81 -19.91 -2.92
N LEU A 253 -9.10 -18.60 -2.86
CA LEU A 253 -8.08 -17.54 -2.78
C LEU A 253 -7.25 -17.62 -1.50
N LYS A 254 -7.86 -17.87 -0.33
CA LYS A 254 -7.14 -18.06 0.94
C LYS A 254 -6.20 -19.25 0.85
N ARG A 255 -6.67 -20.39 0.35
CA ARG A 255 -5.85 -21.59 0.14
C ARG A 255 -4.69 -21.33 -0.82
N ALA A 256 -4.95 -20.62 -1.93
CA ALA A 256 -3.94 -20.25 -2.92
C ALA A 256 -2.81 -19.37 -2.34
N ASN A 257 -3.14 -18.53 -1.35
CA ASN A 257 -2.18 -17.69 -0.62
C ASN A 257 -1.60 -18.35 0.64
N GLY A 258 -2.00 -19.58 0.97
CA GLY A 258 -1.59 -20.27 2.20
C GLY A 258 -2.11 -19.60 3.48
N LEU A 259 -3.34 -19.07 3.42
CA LEU A 259 -4.01 -18.29 4.48
C LEU A 259 -5.19 -19.03 5.12
N ILE A 260 -5.25 -20.35 4.97
CA ILE A 260 -6.21 -21.17 5.73
C ILE A 260 -5.74 -21.25 7.17
N LYS A 261 -6.58 -20.78 8.10
CA LYS A 261 -6.22 -20.56 9.50
C LYS A 261 -6.21 -21.84 10.32
N ASP A 262 -7.21 -22.70 10.11
CA ASP A 262 -7.38 -23.95 10.84
C ASP A 262 -8.26 -24.95 10.08
N GLY A 263 -8.44 -26.13 10.67
CA GLY A 263 -9.25 -27.20 10.09
C GLY A 263 -10.74 -26.84 9.89
N SER A 264 -11.29 -25.89 10.65
CA SER A 264 -12.71 -25.50 10.48
C SER A 264 -12.95 -24.79 9.14
N GLU A 265 -11.99 -24.00 8.68
CA GLU A 265 -12.05 -23.36 7.36
C GLU A 265 -11.94 -24.39 6.21
N LEU A 266 -11.17 -25.47 6.40
CA LEU A 266 -11.12 -26.57 5.43
C LEU A 266 -12.43 -27.34 5.37
N VAL A 267 -13.05 -27.60 6.52
CA VAL A 267 -14.36 -28.25 6.62
C VAL A 267 -15.42 -27.39 5.95
N GLU A 268 -15.46 -26.09 6.24
CA GLU A 268 -16.39 -25.15 5.61
C GLU A 268 -16.22 -25.11 4.09
N MET A 269 -14.96 -24.96 3.62
CA MET A 269 -14.65 -24.99 2.18
C MET A 269 -15.13 -26.28 1.52
N ALA A 270 -14.93 -27.44 2.16
CA ALA A 270 -15.38 -28.72 1.62
C ALA A 270 -16.91 -28.85 1.60
N GLN A 271 -17.61 -28.33 2.61
CA GLN A 271 -19.07 -28.33 2.65
C GLN A 271 -19.65 -27.43 1.56
N LEU A 272 -19.11 -26.22 1.36
CA LEU A 272 -19.48 -25.33 0.27
C LEU A 272 -19.23 -25.97 -1.11
N ALA A 273 -18.10 -26.67 -1.28
CA ALA A 273 -17.81 -27.40 -2.51
C ALA A 273 -18.82 -28.53 -2.77
N ILE A 274 -19.21 -29.30 -1.75
CA ILE A 274 -20.28 -30.32 -1.88
C ILE A 274 -21.61 -29.69 -2.27
N GLN A 275 -22.00 -28.58 -1.63
CA GLN A 275 -23.24 -27.87 -1.95
C GLN A 275 -23.24 -27.30 -3.38
N ALA A 276 -22.06 -26.91 -3.87
CA ALA A 276 -21.87 -26.48 -5.25
C ALA A 276 -21.86 -27.63 -6.27
N GLY A 277 -22.00 -28.89 -5.83
CA GLY A 277 -21.91 -30.07 -6.71
C GLY A 277 -20.48 -30.40 -7.15
N LEU A 278 -19.47 -30.02 -6.38
CA LEU A 278 -18.05 -30.23 -6.65
C LEU A 278 -17.41 -31.17 -5.60
N PRO A 279 -17.90 -32.41 -5.45
CA PRO A 279 -17.41 -33.35 -4.44
C PRO A 279 -15.94 -33.77 -4.66
N GLY A 280 -15.43 -33.71 -5.91
CA GLY A 280 -14.00 -33.92 -6.21
C GLY A 280 -13.08 -32.88 -5.53
N GLU A 281 -13.51 -31.62 -5.49
CA GLU A 281 -12.78 -30.56 -4.80
C GLU A 281 -12.86 -30.76 -3.28
N ALA A 282 -14.04 -31.05 -2.75
CA ALA A 282 -14.23 -31.33 -1.33
C ALA A 282 -13.35 -32.50 -0.86
N LYS A 283 -13.33 -33.61 -1.62
CA LYS A 283 -12.43 -34.74 -1.38
C LYS A 283 -10.98 -34.27 -1.32
N THR A 284 -10.53 -33.55 -2.34
CA THR A 284 -9.13 -33.08 -2.45
C THR A 284 -8.74 -32.14 -1.30
N VAL A 285 -9.63 -31.23 -0.91
CA VAL A 285 -9.43 -30.32 0.24
C VAL A 285 -9.23 -31.11 1.52
N LEU A 286 -10.14 -32.06 1.81
CA LEU A 286 -10.13 -32.83 3.04
C LEU A 286 -8.95 -33.81 3.10
N GLU A 287 -8.64 -34.53 2.01
CA GLU A 287 -7.48 -35.43 1.94
C GLU A 287 -6.18 -34.68 2.21
N LYS A 288 -6.01 -33.51 1.59
CA LYS A 288 -4.85 -32.66 1.87
C LYS A 288 -4.84 -32.15 3.31
N GLY A 289 -5.98 -31.74 3.85
CA GLY A 289 -6.09 -31.29 5.24
C GLY A 289 -5.66 -32.36 6.25
N PHE A 290 -6.05 -33.62 6.03
CA PHE A 290 -5.57 -34.74 6.84
C PHE A 290 -4.08 -35.02 6.64
N ALA A 291 -3.58 -34.98 5.40
CA ALA A 291 -2.18 -35.24 5.10
C ALA A 291 -1.24 -34.16 5.69
N ASP A 292 -1.66 -32.90 5.66
CA ASP A 292 -0.91 -31.76 6.19
C ASP A 292 -1.09 -31.60 7.72
N GLY A 293 -1.85 -32.48 8.38
CA GLY A 293 -2.12 -32.44 9.82
C GLY A 293 -3.03 -31.29 10.29
N GLN A 294 -3.68 -30.58 9.36
CA GLN A 294 -4.64 -29.52 9.66
C GLN A 294 -6.01 -30.08 10.10
N LEU A 295 -6.29 -31.34 9.74
CA LEU A 295 -7.44 -32.13 10.17
C LEU A 295 -6.95 -33.39 10.91
N GLY A 296 -7.83 -34.02 11.68
CA GLY A 296 -7.54 -35.24 12.44
C GLY A 296 -7.23 -35.00 13.92
N GLY A 297 -7.48 -33.79 14.43
CA GLY A 297 -7.40 -33.45 15.84
C GLY A 297 -8.68 -33.77 16.62
N VAL A 298 -9.15 -32.83 17.44
CA VAL A 298 -10.33 -32.99 18.32
C VAL A 298 -11.60 -33.39 17.55
N ASN A 299 -11.76 -32.96 16.30
CA ASN A 299 -12.95 -33.23 15.49
C ASN A 299 -12.80 -34.39 14.49
N LYS A 300 -11.77 -35.24 14.67
CA LYS A 300 -11.38 -36.28 13.70
C LYS A 300 -12.54 -37.14 13.19
N GLU A 301 -13.44 -37.59 14.07
CA GLU A 301 -14.57 -38.44 13.67
C GLU A 301 -15.52 -37.73 12.71
N ARG A 302 -15.86 -36.47 12.99
CA ARG A 302 -16.72 -35.64 12.13
C ARG A 302 -16.04 -35.36 10.79
N GLU A 303 -14.77 -34.98 10.82
CA GLU A 303 -13.96 -34.71 9.63
C GLU A 303 -13.82 -35.96 8.76
N THR A 304 -13.62 -37.13 9.37
CA THR A 304 -13.53 -38.42 8.68
C THR A 304 -14.86 -38.78 8.01
N ARG A 305 -15.99 -38.57 8.70
CA ARG A 305 -17.32 -38.80 8.11
C ARG A 305 -17.56 -37.90 6.90
N LEU A 306 -17.19 -36.63 6.99
CA LEU A 306 -17.29 -35.69 5.88
C LEU A 306 -16.42 -36.13 4.69
N LEU A 307 -15.18 -36.58 4.94
CA LEU A 307 -14.31 -37.12 3.90
C LEU A 307 -14.90 -38.38 3.25
N THR A 308 -15.45 -39.31 4.03
CA THR A 308 -16.11 -40.51 3.50
C THR A 308 -17.28 -40.13 2.60
N MET A 309 -18.13 -39.18 3.02
CA MET A 309 -19.23 -38.68 2.20
C MET A 309 -18.73 -38.05 0.90
N ALA A 310 -17.71 -37.18 0.97
CA ALA A 310 -17.10 -36.57 -0.20
C ALA A 310 -16.51 -37.61 -1.17
N LYS A 311 -15.84 -38.63 -0.64
CA LYS A 311 -15.29 -39.75 -1.44
C LYS A 311 -16.37 -40.54 -2.16
N THR A 312 -17.45 -40.89 -1.47
CA THR A 312 -18.58 -41.62 -2.07
C THR A 312 -19.23 -40.80 -3.17
N GLN A 313 -19.53 -39.53 -2.91
CA GLN A 313 -20.14 -38.65 -3.89
C GLN A 313 -19.20 -38.42 -5.10
N ALA A 314 -17.92 -38.19 -4.85
CA ALA A 314 -16.89 -38.02 -5.88
C ALA A 314 -16.78 -39.25 -6.79
N ALA A 315 -16.82 -40.47 -6.22
CA ALA A 315 -16.73 -41.70 -7.00
C ALA A 315 -17.96 -41.93 -7.89
N THR A 316 -19.14 -41.54 -7.43
CA THR A 316 -20.38 -41.61 -8.22
C THR A 316 -20.38 -40.56 -9.32
N ASP A 317 -20.12 -39.31 -8.97
CA ASP A 317 -20.14 -38.16 -9.89
C ASP A 317 -19.07 -38.30 -10.98
N GLN A 318 -17.84 -38.66 -10.63
CA GLN A 318 -16.76 -38.85 -11.60
C GLN A 318 -17.09 -39.94 -12.65
N LYS A 319 -17.87 -40.97 -12.30
CA LYS A 319 -18.28 -42.03 -13.23
C LYS A 319 -19.36 -41.57 -14.21
N SER A 320 -20.22 -40.63 -13.82
CA SER A 320 -21.30 -40.13 -14.68
C SER A 320 -20.86 -39.04 -15.65
N LEU A 321 -19.73 -38.35 -15.37
CA LEU A 321 -19.28 -37.17 -16.13
C LEU A 321 -19.31 -37.31 -17.66
N ALA A 322 -18.88 -38.44 -18.21
CA ALA A 322 -18.86 -38.62 -19.67
C ALA A 322 -20.29 -38.67 -20.27
N ALA A 323 -21.22 -39.30 -19.57
CA ALA A 323 -22.64 -39.33 -19.98
C ALA A 323 -23.30 -37.95 -19.75
N ASP A 324 -22.95 -37.29 -18.65
CA ASP A 324 -23.47 -35.96 -18.33
C ASP A 324 -22.96 -34.89 -19.32
N GLU A 325 -21.70 -35.00 -19.77
CA GLU A 325 -21.13 -34.17 -20.84
C GLU A 325 -21.90 -34.35 -22.16
N ALA A 326 -22.16 -35.59 -22.57
CA ALA A 326 -22.94 -35.88 -23.77
C ALA A 326 -24.38 -35.34 -23.70
N THR A 327 -24.96 -35.31 -22.49
CA THR A 327 -26.27 -34.72 -22.22
C THR A 327 -26.21 -33.20 -22.26
N ALA A 328 -25.23 -32.59 -21.61
CA ALA A 328 -24.99 -31.15 -21.59
C ALA A 328 -24.76 -30.58 -23.00
N ALA A 329 -24.05 -31.33 -23.86
CA ALA A 329 -23.83 -30.96 -25.25
C ALA A 329 -25.14 -30.80 -26.06
N LYS A 330 -26.23 -31.44 -25.65
CA LYS A 330 -27.55 -31.36 -26.30
C LYS A 330 -28.45 -30.25 -25.72
N ALA A 331 -28.09 -29.64 -24.59
CA ALA A 331 -28.90 -28.60 -23.95
C ALA A 331 -29.03 -27.34 -24.82
N ALA A 332 -30.10 -26.57 -24.66
CA ALA A 332 -30.31 -25.35 -25.47
C ALA A 332 -29.30 -24.23 -25.15
N THR A 333 -28.81 -24.17 -23.91
CA THR A 333 -27.85 -23.17 -23.44
C THR A 333 -26.54 -23.82 -23.01
N GLY A 334 -25.48 -23.03 -22.91
CA GLY A 334 -24.15 -23.49 -22.48
C GLY A 334 -23.99 -23.73 -20.97
N GLU A 335 -25.00 -23.46 -20.14
CA GLU A 335 -24.88 -23.53 -18.68
C GLU A 335 -24.46 -24.92 -18.18
N ALA A 336 -25.03 -25.97 -18.79
CA ALA A 336 -24.71 -27.34 -18.43
C ALA A 336 -23.25 -27.68 -18.77
N SER A 337 -22.74 -27.22 -19.92
CA SER A 337 -21.34 -27.44 -20.32
C SER A 337 -20.35 -26.73 -19.41
N VAL A 338 -20.67 -25.51 -18.93
CA VAL A 338 -19.85 -24.80 -17.94
C VAL A 338 -19.78 -25.61 -16.63
N LYS A 339 -20.92 -26.09 -16.13
CA LYS A 339 -20.96 -26.93 -14.91
C LYS A 339 -20.17 -28.23 -15.05
N ILE A 340 -20.27 -28.89 -16.20
CA ILE A 340 -19.45 -30.09 -16.51
C ILE A 340 -17.97 -29.76 -16.46
N GLY A 341 -17.57 -28.60 -16.98
CA GLY A 341 -16.19 -28.18 -16.91
C GLY A 341 -15.71 -27.88 -15.48
N GLU A 342 -16.54 -27.24 -14.64
CA GLU A 342 -16.25 -27.10 -13.20
C GLU A 342 -16.05 -28.47 -12.54
N ALA A 343 -16.93 -29.43 -12.83
CA ALA A 343 -16.85 -30.78 -12.30
C ALA A 343 -15.55 -31.49 -12.76
N TYR A 344 -15.23 -31.47 -14.05
CA TYR A 344 -13.95 -31.98 -14.58
C TYR A 344 -12.74 -31.37 -13.88
N SER A 345 -12.76 -30.05 -13.65
CA SER A 345 -11.67 -29.36 -12.96
C SER A 345 -11.50 -29.85 -11.53
N SER A 346 -12.61 -30.16 -10.84
CA SER A 346 -12.60 -30.67 -9.47
C SER A 346 -11.90 -32.04 -9.32
N TYR A 347 -11.76 -32.79 -10.41
CA TYR A 347 -11.08 -34.09 -10.47
C TYR A 347 -9.68 -34.03 -11.11
N GLY A 348 -9.14 -32.84 -11.35
CA GLY A 348 -7.83 -32.69 -12.00
C GLY A 348 -7.84 -32.87 -13.52
N MET A 349 -9.01 -33.02 -14.15
CA MET A 349 -9.14 -33.19 -15.60
C MET A 349 -9.15 -31.82 -16.30
N HIS A 350 -8.09 -31.04 -16.13
CA HIS A 350 -8.11 -29.61 -16.45
C HIS A 350 -8.26 -29.30 -17.95
N ASP A 351 -7.70 -30.11 -18.85
CA ASP A 351 -7.90 -29.89 -20.29
C ASP A 351 -9.36 -30.14 -20.72
N LYS A 352 -10.01 -31.18 -20.18
CA LYS A 352 -11.45 -31.41 -20.38
C LYS A 352 -12.29 -30.30 -19.78
N ALA A 353 -11.90 -29.80 -18.61
CA ALA A 353 -12.56 -28.67 -17.96
C ALA A 353 -12.55 -27.42 -18.86
N ILE A 354 -11.38 -27.05 -19.36
CA ILE A 354 -11.21 -25.90 -20.26
C ILE A 354 -12.03 -26.08 -21.54
N ALA A 355 -12.00 -27.28 -22.15
CA ALA A 355 -12.77 -27.57 -23.35
C ALA A 355 -14.29 -27.43 -23.12
N ALA A 356 -14.82 -28.02 -22.06
CA ALA A 356 -16.23 -27.97 -21.73
C ALA A 356 -16.71 -26.54 -21.39
N ILE A 357 -15.93 -25.77 -20.63
CA ILE A 357 -16.27 -24.37 -20.32
C ILE A 357 -16.25 -23.51 -21.59
N ASN A 358 -15.24 -23.65 -22.45
CA ASN A 358 -15.19 -22.94 -23.73
C ASN A 358 -16.38 -23.28 -24.62
N ALA A 359 -16.75 -24.56 -24.72
CA ALA A 359 -17.93 -24.99 -25.46
C ALA A 359 -19.22 -24.36 -24.90
N GLY A 360 -19.35 -24.30 -23.57
CA GLY A 360 -20.48 -23.62 -22.92
C GLY A 360 -20.53 -22.12 -23.20
N ILE A 361 -19.39 -21.42 -23.11
CA ILE A 361 -19.29 -19.99 -23.43
C ILE A 361 -19.66 -19.75 -24.90
N ALA A 362 -19.12 -20.55 -25.83
CA ALA A 362 -19.41 -20.41 -27.26
C ALA A 362 -20.89 -20.67 -27.60
N LYS A 363 -21.55 -21.58 -26.88
CA LYS A 363 -22.97 -21.89 -27.05
C LYS A 363 -23.90 -20.77 -26.61
N GLY A 364 -23.46 -19.92 -25.67
CA GLY A 364 -24.25 -18.80 -25.17
C GLY A 364 -25.45 -19.21 -24.30
N GLY A 365 -26.37 -18.28 -24.07
CA GLY A 365 -27.53 -18.49 -23.19
C GLY A 365 -27.17 -18.63 -21.71
N LEU A 366 -26.00 -18.14 -21.29
CA LEU A 366 -25.54 -18.16 -19.91
C LEU A 366 -26.23 -17.05 -19.11
N LYS A 367 -26.82 -17.37 -17.95
CA LYS A 367 -27.32 -16.36 -17.01
C LYS A 367 -26.20 -15.44 -16.50
N ASN A 368 -25.01 -16.01 -16.25
CA ASN A 368 -23.85 -15.29 -15.74
C ASN A 368 -22.60 -15.54 -16.62
N PRO A 369 -22.46 -14.84 -17.76
CA PRO A 369 -21.32 -15.03 -18.67
C PRO A 369 -19.97 -14.73 -18.01
N GLU A 370 -19.91 -13.73 -17.14
CA GLU A 370 -18.68 -13.34 -16.45
C GLU A 370 -18.24 -14.38 -15.42
N ASP A 371 -19.18 -15.09 -14.81
CA ASP A 371 -18.88 -16.21 -13.94
C ASP A 371 -18.28 -17.39 -14.72
N ALA A 372 -18.82 -17.70 -15.90
CA ALA A 372 -18.24 -18.73 -16.76
C ALA A 372 -16.78 -18.40 -17.16
N LYS A 373 -16.47 -17.12 -17.42
CA LYS A 373 -15.08 -16.68 -17.65
C LYS A 373 -14.21 -16.84 -16.40
N LEU A 374 -14.71 -16.49 -15.21
CA LEU A 374 -13.99 -16.75 -13.96
C LEU A 374 -13.69 -18.24 -13.82
N ARG A 375 -14.66 -19.13 -14.07
CA ARG A 375 -14.45 -20.59 -14.03
C ARG A 375 -13.43 -21.07 -15.05
N LEU A 376 -13.46 -20.53 -16.28
CA LEU A 376 -12.46 -20.81 -17.30
C LEU A 376 -11.06 -20.43 -16.81
N ALA A 377 -10.90 -19.23 -16.25
CA ALA A 377 -9.63 -18.76 -15.72
C ALA A 377 -9.09 -19.66 -14.60
N LEU A 378 -9.96 -20.09 -13.67
CA LEU A 378 -9.56 -21.00 -12.59
C LEU A 378 -9.13 -22.37 -13.12
N ALA A 379 -9.83 -22.91 -14.13
CA ALA A 379 -9.43 -24.15 -14.79
C ALA A 379 -8.08 -24.00 -15.53
N GLN A 380 -7.85 -22.85 -16.20
CA GLN A 380 -6.57 -22.53 -16.83
C GLN A 380 -5.44 -22.43 -15.80
N LEU A 381 -5.66 -21.79 -14.65
CA LEU A 381 -4.68 -21.75 -13.56
C LEU A 381 -4.35 -23.13 -13.02
N ALA A 382 -5.37 -23.97 -12.81
CA ALA A 382 -5.17 -25.34 -12.34
C ALA A 382 -4.39 -26.19 -13.37
N ALA A 383 -4.56 -25.91 -14.67
CA ALA A 383 -3.77 -26.51 -15.75
C ALA A 383 -2.34 -25.95 -15.88
N GLY A 384 -1.93 -24.96 -15.08
CA GLY A 384 -0.65 -24.26 -15.23
C GLY A 384 -0.59 -23.28 -16.40
N LYS A 385 -1.72 -22.97 -17.06
CA LYS A 385 -1.83 -22.03 -18.19
C LYS A 385 -1.98 -20.59 -17.69
N THR A 386 -0.97 -20.09 -16.97
CA THR A 386 -0.99 -18.80 -16.26
C THR A 386 -1.22 -17.60 -17.19
N ALA A 387 -0.64 -17.61 -18.39
CA ALA A 387 -0.82 -16.54 -19.37
C ALA A 387 -2.27 -16.48 -19.89
N ASP A 388 -2.86 -17.63 -20.19
CA ASP A 388 -4.25 -17.73 -20.64
C ASP A 388 -5.21 -17.29 -19.54
N ALA A 389 -4.99 -17.77 -18.31
CA ALA A 389 -5.77 -17.36 -17.16
C ALA A 389 -5.71 -15.84 -16.93
N SER A 390 -4.52 -15.24 -17.02
CA SER A 390 -4.36 -13.79 -16.90
C SER A 390 -5.17 -13.03 -17.94
N LYS A 391 -5.21 -13.53 -19.19
CA LYS A 391 -6.02 -12.94 -20.27
C LYS A 391 -7.51 -13.07 -19.96
N THR A 392 -7.97 -14.28 -19.65
CA THR A 392 -9.38 -14.54 -19.33
C THR A 392 -9.88 -13.71 -18.14
N LEU A 393 -9.06 -13.55 -17.08
CA LEU A 393 -9.40 -12.71 -15.93
C LEU A 393 -9.53 -11.23 -16.28
N ARG A 394 -8.76 -10.72 -17.27
CA ARG A 394 -8.92 -9.36 -17.78
C ARG A 394 -10.20 -9.18 -18.60
N ASP A 395 -10.69 -10.26 -19.23
CA ASP A 395 -11.92 -10.24 -20.03
C ASP A 395 -13.19 -10.31 -19.16
N VAL A 396 -13.05 -10.54 -17.84
CA VAL A 396 -14.15 -10.41 -16.88
C VAL A 396 -14.53 -8.94 -16.73
N LYS A 397 -15.77 -8.59 -17.08
CA LYS A 397 -16.25 -7.20 -17.07
C LYS A 397 -16.27 -6.64 -15.64
N ALA A 398 -15.76 -5.41 -15.48
CA ALA A 398 -15.88 -4.67 -14.23
C ALA A 398 -17.36 -4.37 -13.90
N GLY A 399 -17.68 -4.27 -12.62
CA GLY A 399 -19.02 -3.90 -12.15
C GLY A 399 -20.04 -5.05 -12.12
N THR A 400 -19.67 -6.28 -12.49
CA THR A 400 -20.56 -7.45 -12.42
C THR A 400 -20.57 -8.10 -11.03
N GLY A 401 -20.71 -7.28 -9.99
CA GLY A 401 -20.80 -7.71 -8.59
C GLY A 401 -19.56 -8.46 -8.09
N ASN A 402 -19.78 -9.42 -7.18
CA ASN A 402 -18.73 -10.19 -6.52
C ASN A 402 -17.83 -10.94 -7.49
N THR A 403 -18.37 -11.45 -8.60
CA THR A 403 -17.58 -12.13 -9.65
C THR A 403 -16.44 -11.27 -10.16
N SER A 404 -16.70 -9.99 -10.46
CA SER A 404 -15.65 -9.07 -10.93
C SER A 404 -14.61 -8.76 -9.86
N THR A 405 -15.03 -8.68 -8.59
CA THR A 405 -14.13 -8.48 -7.44
C THR A 405 -13.22 -9.69 -7.24
N ILE A 406 -13.78 -10.89 -7.27
CA ILE A 406 -13.05 -12.16 -7.13
C ILE A 406 -12.09 -12.36 -8.30
N ALA A 407 -12.52 -12.08 -9.53
CA ALA A 407 -11.66 -12.13 -10.71
C ALA A 407 -10.48 -11.15 -10.61
N ASP A 408 -10.73 -9.94 -10.12
CA ASP A 408 -9.68 -8.96 -9.86
C ASP A 408 -8.66 -9.45 -8.83
N LEU A 409 -9.10 -10.13 -7.76
CA LEU A 409 -8.20 -10.72 -6.76
C LEU A 409 -7.38 -11.86 -7.34
N TRP A 410 -7.99 -12.75 -8.13
CA TRP A 410 -7.25 -13.78 -8.86
C TRP A 410 -6.23 -13.18 -9.83
N ARG A 411 -6.58 -12.09 -10.53
CA ARG A 411 -5.65 -11.41 -11.44
C ARG A 411 -4.42 -10.90 -10.69
N ILE A 412 -4.61 -10.29 -9.52
CA ILE A 412 -3.51 -9.82 -8.68
C ILE A 412 -2.66 -10.99 -8.20
N TYR A 413 -3.28 -12.06 -7.72
CA TYR A 413 -2.58 -13.27 -7.29
C TYR A 413 -1.70 -13.86 -8.41
N VAL A 414 -2.23 -13.93 -9.63
CA VAL A 414 -1.48 -14.41 -10.79
C VAL A 414 -0.31 -13.48 -11.14
N GLY A 415 -0.54 -12.16 -11.11
CA GLY A 415 0.51 -11.17 -11.32
C GLY A 415 1.64 -11.24 -10.30
N ASN A 416 1.33 -11.61 -9.05
CA ASN A 416 2.32 -11.77 -7.98
C ASN A 416 3.16 -13.06 -8.08
N LYS A 417 2.73 -14.02 -8.91
CA LYS A 417 3.43 -15.30 -9.13
C LYS A 417 4.29 -15.34 -10.38
N SER A 418 4.06 -14.40 -11.30
CA SER A 418 4.81 -14.25 -12.56
C SER A 418 6.06 -13.42 -12.31
#